data_AF-A0A522ASW9-F1
#
_entry.id   AF-A0A522ASW9-F1
#
_cell.length_a   1.000
_cell.length_b   1.000
_cell.length_c   1.000
_cell.angle_alpha   90.00
_cell.angle_beta   90.00
_cell.angle_gamma   90.00
#
_symmetry.space_group_name_H-M   'P 1'
#
loop_
_entity.id
_entity.type
_entity.pdbx_description
1 polymer ?
#
loop_
_entity_poly.entity_id
_entity_poly.type
_entity_poly.pdbx_seq_one_letter_code
_entity_poly.pdbx_strand_id
1 'polypeptide(L)'
;MSTKLNFARDVQGYNAFAPPVSTNMFSATLAAGGNASITLPVNALSWIVAFSYQPGSDIWVRFNGTAAAPAGATFAATTSELNPGVRVVSAFKADGTTAATINILNNGAASADVWVGLYANT
;
A
#
# COMPACT_ATOMS: atom_id res chain seq x y z
N MET A 1 0.99 28.64 -5.37
CA MET A 1 1.75 28.00 -6.46
C MET A 1 1.70 26.50 -6.25
N SER A 2 0.91 25.77 -7.06
CA SER A 2 1.01 24.31 -7.12
C SER A 2 2.15 24.00 -8.10
N THR A 3 3.25 23.45 -7.59
CA THR A 3 4.31 22.89 -8.44
C THR A 3 3.71 21.69 -9.16
N LYS A 4 3.53 21.81 -10.48
CA LYS A 4 3.18 20.66 -11.32
C LYS A 4 4.30 19.64 -11.18
N LEU A 5 4.05 18.61 -10.40
CA LEU A 5 4.87 17.41 -10.31
C LEU A 5 4.91 16.78 -11.71
N ASN A 6 6.01 16.97 -12.45
CA ASN A 6 6.19 16.37 -13.77
C ASN A 6 7.08 15.13 -13.61
N PHE A 7 6.52 14.07 -13.00
CA PHE A 7 7.23 12.81 -12.92
C PHE A 7 7.32 12.22 -14.33
N ALA A 8 8.54 12.22 -14.86
CA ALA A 8 8.98 11.32 -15.92
C ALA A 8 8.21 11.48 -17.24
N ARG A 9 8.46 12.53 -18.01
CA ARG A 9 8.23 12.50 -19.47
C ARG A 9 9.53 12.18 -20.21
N ASP A 10 9.48 11.32 -21.21
CA ASP A 10 10.61 11.04 -22.09
C ASP A 10 10.85 12.21 -23.06
N VAL A 11 11.88 12.10 -23.89
CA VAL A 11 12.26 13.15 -24.86
C VAL A 11 11.17 13.41 -25.92
N GLN A 12 10.18 12.52 -26.06
CA GLN A 12 9.03 12.64 -26.95
C GLN A 12 7.74 13.09 -26.21
N GLY A 13 7.83 13.33 -24.90
CA GLY A 13 6.73 13.80 -24.07
C GLY A 13 5.79 12.70 -23.55
N TYR A 14 6.11 11.42 -23.76
CA TYR A 14 5.38 10.30 -23.18
C TYR A 14 5.78 10.09 -21.72
N ASN A 15 4.91 9.54 -20.88
CA ASN A 15 5.34 9.15 -19.54
C ASN A 15 6.49 8.12 -19.63
N ALA A 16 7.70 8.48 -19.21
CA ALA A 16 8.91 7.68 -19.29
C ALA A 16 8.86 6.42 -18.42
N PHE A 17 7.96 6.36 -17.43
CA PHE A 17 7.67 5.13 -16.68
C PHE A 17 6.33 5.23 -15.95
N ALA A 18 5.34 4.45 -16.38
CA ALA A 18 4.17 4.15 -15.58
C ALA A 18 3.85 2.66 -15.76
N PRO A 19 3.63 1.90 -14.67
CA PRO A 19 3.07 0.56 -14.80
C PRO A 19 1.75 0.64 -15.60
N PRO A 20 1.42 -0.38 -16.41
CA PRO A 20 0.07 -0.49 -16.97
C PRO A 20 -0.97 -0.47 -15.84
N VAL A 21 -2.25 -0.27 -16.13
CA VAL A 21 -3.28 -0.34 -15.09
C VAL A 21 -3.29 -1.74 -14.47
N SER A 22 -3.34 -1.83 -13.13
CA SER A 22 -3.40 -3.12 -12.44
C SER A 22 -4.69 -3.85 -12.81
N THR A 23 -4.59 -5.13 -13.16
CA THR A 23 -5.78 -6.00 -13.29
C THR A 23 -6.31 -6.43 -11.92
N ASN A 24 -5.49 -6.34 -10.88
CA ASN A 24 -5.82 -6.73 -9.51
C ASN A 24 -5.90 -5.46 -8.65
N MET A 25 -7.10 -4.88 -8.58
CA MET A 25 -7.37 -3.66 -7.82
C MET A 25 -8.34 -3.95 -6.68
N PHE A 26 -8.02 -3.41 -5.51
CA PHE A 26 -8.84 -3.50 -4.30
C PHE A 26 -9.11 -2.09 -3.80
N SER A 27 -10.32 -1.85 -3.28
CA SER A 27 -10.66 -0.59 -2.65
C SER A 27 -11.61 -0.80 -1.47
N ALA A 28 -11.49 0.05 -0.45
CA ALA A 28 -12.39 0.05 0.68
C ALA A 28 -12.54 1.45 1.27
N THR A 29 -13.75 1.76 1.75
CA THR A 29 -14.00 2.88 2.66
C THR A 29 -13.85 2.35 4.09
N LEU A 30 -12.83 2.80 4.82
CA LEU A 30 -12.58 2.38 6.19
C LEU A 30 -13.13 3.44 7.15
N ALA A 31 -14.02 3.06 8.08
CA ALA A 31 -14.43 3.93 9.18
C ALA A 31 -13.24 4.31 10.07
N ALA A 32 -13.42 5.33 10.93
CA ALA A 32 -12.41 5.70 11.93
C ALA A 32 -12.10 4.50 12.84
N GLY A 33 -10.82 4.15 13.00
CA GLY A 33 -10.37 2.94 13.70
C GLY A 33 -10.60 1.63 12.93
N GLY A 34 -11.18 1.69 11.73
CA GLY A 34 -11.49 0.53 10.92
C GLY A 34 -10.25 -0.13 10.30
N ASN A 35 -10.28 -1.45 10.18
CA ASN A 35 -9.20 -2.26 9.63
C ASN A 35 -9.68 -3.14 8.47
N ALA A 36 -8.77 -3.42 7.53
CA ALA A 36 -9.00 -4.35 6.44
C ALA A 36 -7.75 -5.18 6.14
N SER A 37 -7.93 -6.30 5.44
CA SER A 37 -6.84 -7.17 5.03
C SER A 37 -7.03 -7.62 3.58
N ILE A 38 -5.93 -7.72 2.84
CA ILE A 38 -5.87 -8.25 1.47
C ILE A 38 -4.89 -9.43 1.50
N THR A 39 -5.32 -10.60 1.05
CA THR A 39 -4.43 -11.74 0.82
C THR A 39 -3.81 -11.62 -0.58
N LEU A 40 -2.49 -11.67 -0.66
CA LEU A 40 -1.79 -11.61 -1.95
C LEU A 40 -2.03 -12.90 -2.74
N PRO A 41 -2.38 -12.80 -4.04
CA PRO A 41 -2.46 -13.97 -4.90
C PRO A 41 -1.10 -14.68 -5.03
N VAL A 42 -1.11 -16.01 -5.06
CA VAL A 42 0.11 -16.84 -5.13
C VAL A 42 0.51 -17.25 -6.56
N ASN A 43 -0.08 -16.62 -7.57
CA ASN A 43 0.24 -16.85 -8.98
C ASN A 43 1.48 -16.07 -9.48
N ALA A 44 2.11 -15.29 -8.60
CA ALA A 44 3.42 -14.68 -8.80
C ALA A 44 4.25 -14.86 -7.53
N LEU A 45 5.59 -14.89 -7.63
CA LEU A 45 6.46 -15.01 -6.47
C LEU A 45 6.56 -13.70 -5.66
N SER A 46 6.44 -12.57 -6.34
CA SER A 46 6.50 -11.25 -5.74
C SER A 46 5.56 -10.27 -6.43
N TRP A 47 5.20 -9.21 -5.70
CA TRP A 47 4.26 -8.19 -6.14
C TRP A 47 4.83 -6.80 -5.88
N ILE A 48 4.65 -5.90 -6.85
CA ILE A 48 4.70 -4.46 -6.60
C ILE A 48 3.29 -4.04 -6.18
N VAL A 49 3.17 -3.53 -4.96
CA VAL A 49 1.93 -3.05 -4.35
C VAL A 49 1.95 -1.53 -4.40
N ALA A 50 1.02 -0.94 -5.14
CA ALA A 50 0.83 0.50 -5.20
C ALA A 50 -0.40 0.89 -4.39
N PHE A 51 -0.26 1.89 -3.53
CA PHE A 51 -1.35 2.39 -2.71
C PHE A 51 -1.77 3.80 -3.17
N SER A 52 -3.06 4.07 -3.04
CA SER A 52 -3.62 5.41 -3.14
C SER A 52 -4.55 5.63 -1.95
N TYR A 53 -4.46 6.80 -1.35
CA TYR A 53 -5.16 7.15 -0.13
C TYR A 53 -5.97 8.42 -0.35
N GLN A 54 -7.11 8.53 0.33
CA GLN A 54 -7.80 9.80 0.45
C GLN A 54 -6.86 10.86 1.06
N PRO A 55 -6.78 12.07 0.49
CA PRO A 55 -5.90 13.12 1.03
C PRO A 55 -6.20 13.43 2.50
N GLY A 56 -5.15 13.47 3.32
CA GLY A 56 -5.26 13.76 4.75
C GLY A 56 -5.69 12.58 5.64
N SER A 57 -5.79 11.36 5.10
CA SER A 57 -6.06 10.17 5.91
C SER A 57 -4.81 9.63 6.61
N ASP A 58 -5.00 9.08 7.81
CA ASP A 58 -3.95 8.40 8.58
C ASP A 58 -4.03 6.88 8.43
N ILE A 59 -3.51 6.36 7.32
CA ILE A 59 -3.59 4.93 6.98
C ILE A 59 -2.28 4.23 7.30
N TRP A 60 -2.31 3.34 8.28
CA TRP A 60 -1.18 2.49 8.65
C TRP A 60 -1.27 1.16 7.92
N VAL A 61 -0.17 0.77 7.27
CA VAL A 61 -0.09 -0.48 6.51
C VAL A 61 0.99 -1.37 7.09
N ARG A 62 0.70 -2.66 7.21
CA ARG A 62 1.66 -3.68 7.60
C ARG A 62 1.52 -4.92 6.73
N PHE A 63 2.65 -5.46 6.30
CA PHE A 63 2.70 -6.76 5.64
C PHE A 63 2.88 -7.87 6.68
N ASN A 64 2.12 -8.96 6.54
CA ASN A 64 2.23 -10.17 7.35
C ASN A 64 2.10 -9.91 8.87
N GLY A 65 1.05 -9.18 9.28
CA GLY A 65 0.73 -8.95 10.69
C GLY A 65 -0.26 -7.80 10.89
N THR A 66 -0.64 -7.51 12.13
CA THR A 66 -1.63 -6.46 12.43
C THR A 66 -1.04 -5.06 12.27
N ALA A 67 -1.65 -4.24 11.41
CA ALA A 67 -1.31 -2.83 11.26
C ALA A 67 -1.62 -2.06 12.55
N ALA A 68 -0.71 -1.18 12.95
CA ALA A 68 -0.80 -0.43 14.19
C ALA A 68 -0.06 0.91 14.05
N ALA A 69 -0.63 1.96 14.63
CA ALA A 69 0.05 3.23 14.82
C ALA A 69 1.10 3.13 15.95
N PRO A 70 2.19 3.92 15.91
CA PRO A 70 3.18 4.00 16.98
C PRO A 70 2.53 4.43 18.31
N ALA A 71 2.93 3.76 19.39
CA ALA A 71 2.50 4.13 20.73
C ALA A 71 3.55 5.07 21.37
N GLY A 72 3.16 6.33 21.60
CA GLY A 72 3.96 7.27 22.38
C GLY A 72 5.00 8.07 21.60
N ALA A 73 5.96 8.64 22.33
CA ALA A 73 6.89 9.67 21.85
C ALA A 73 8.36 9.22 21.79
N THR A 74 8.64 7.93 21.91
CA THR A 74 10.01 7.38 21.85
C THR A 74 10.21 6.58 20.56
N PHE A 75 11.45 6.50 20.08
CA PHE A 75 11.79 5.64 18.96
C PHE A 75 11.67 4.17 19.38
N ALA A 76 10.68 3.47 18.83
CA ALA A 76 10.48 2.04 18.99
C ALA A 76 10.49 1.36 17.61
N ALA A 77 10.87 0.07 17.59
CA ALA A 77 10.78 -0.72 16.36
C ALA A 77 9.32 -0.82 15.91
N THR A 78 9.05 -0.45 14.67
CA THR A 78 7.73 -0.59 14.03
C THR A 78 7.86 -1.43 12.76
N THR A 79 6.80 -2.15 12.46
CA THR A 79 6.64 -2.91 11.20
C THR A 79 5.46 -2.39 10.37
N SER A 80 4.76 -1.37 10.89
CA SER A 80 3.72 -0.64 10.17
C SER A 80 4.30 0.66 9.65
N GLU A 81 3.81 1.08 8.49
CA GLU A 81 4.19 2.32 7.85
C GLU A 81 2.96 3.20 7.58
N LEU A 82 3.11 4.51 7.80
CA LEU A 82 2.08 5.50 7.49
C LEU A 82 2.10 5.82 5.99
N ASN A 83 0.98 5.59 5.33
CA ASN A 83 0.72 5.95 3.93
C ASN A 83 1.85 5.58 2.94
N PRO A 84 2.36 4.32 2.91
CA PRO A 84 3.38 3.94 1.94
C PRO A 84 2.89 4.12 0.49
N GLY A 85 3.69 4.71 -0.38
CA GLY A 85 3.31 4.86 -1.80
C GLY A 85 3.34 3.55 -2.59
N VAL A 86 4.51 2.89 -2.63
CA VAL A 86 4.73 1.65 -3.38
C VAL A 86 5.68 0.72 -2.62
N ARG A 87 5.40 -0.59 -2.57
CA ARG A 87 6.28 -1.59 -1.93
C ARG A 87 6.42 -2.83 -2.80
N VAL A 88 7.61 -3.44 -2.80
CA VAL A 88 7.82 -4.77 -3.37
C VAL A 88 7.76 -5.79 -2.25
N VAL A 89 6.91 -6.81 -2.40
CA VAL A 89 6.68 -7.80 -1.36
C VAL A 89 6.60 -9.20 -1.95
N SER A 90 7.03 -10.19 -1.15
CA SER A 90 6.83 -11.60 -1.47
C SER A 90 5.34 -11.94 -1.45
N ALA A 91 4.90 -12.78 -2.38
CA ALA A 91 3.55 -13.36 -2.35
C ALA A 91 3.35 -14.36 -1.21
N PHE A 92 4.45 -14.83 -0.61
CA PHE A 92 4.46 -15.79 0.48
C PHE A 92 5.00 -15.16 1.77
N LYS A 93 4.50 -15.66 2.90
CA LYS A 93 5.10 -15.42 4.21
C LYS A 93 6.49 -16.06 4.29
N ALA A 94 7.17 -15.85 5.42
CA ALA A 94 8.50 -16.40 5.66
C ALA A 94 8.56 -17.95 5.60
N ASP A 95 7.41 -18.63 5.72
CA ASP A 95 7.28 -20.09 5.56
C ASP A 95 7.34 -20.56 4.09
N GLY A 96 7.35 -19.64 3.12
CA GLY A 96 7.42 -19.93 1.69
C GLY A 96 6.19 -20.62 1.09
N THR A 97 5.11 -20.78 1.85
CA THR A 97 3.94 -21.58 1.44
C THR A 97 2.62 -20.87 1.70
N THR A 98 2.51 -20.10 2.78
CA THR A 98 1.31 -19.35 3.11
C THR A 98 1.30 -18.02 2.36
N ALA A 99 0.18 -17.68 1.73
CA ALA A 99 0.00 -16.38 1.09
C ALA A 99 0.24 -15.22 2.08
N ALA A 100 1.03 -14.24 1.64
CA ALA A 100 1.28 -13.02 2.40
C ALA A 100 0.03 -12.13 2.46
N THR A 101 -0.07 -11.31 3.49
CA THR A 101 -1.21 -10.40 3.68
C THR A 101 -0.78 -8.95 3.82
N ILE A 102 -1.60 -8.05 3.28
CA ILE A 102 -1.51 -6.61 3.47
C ILE A 102 -2.60 -6.24 4.46
N ASN A 103 -2.23 -5.68 5.60
CA ASN A 103 -3.17 -5.28 6.65
C ASN A 103 -3.15 -3.76 6.73
N ILE A 104 -4.33 -3.17 6.81
CA ILE A 104 -4.54 -1.73 6.68
C ILE A 104 -5.39 -1.29 7.88
N LEU A 105 -4.98 -0.19 8.52
CA LEU A 105 -5.67 0.44 9.64
C LEU A 105 -5.91 1.91 9.30
N ASN A 106 -7.15 2.37 9.38
CA ASN A 106 -7.45 3.79 9.45
C ASN A 106 -7.37 4.26 10.90
N ASN A 107 -6.27 4.95 11.23
CA ASN A 107 -6.07 5.54 12.56
C ASN A 107 -6.59 6.98 12.64
N GLY A 108 -7.20 7.50 11.58
CA GLY A 108 -7.78 8.83 11.53
C GLY A 108 -9.12 8.93 12.26
N ALA A 109 -9.54 10.17 12.54
CA ALA A 109 -10.81 10.48 13.19
C ALA A 109 -12.04 10.40 12.26
N ALA A 110 -11.83 10.26 10.95
CA ALA A 110 -12.87 10.21 9.93
C ALA A 110 -12.73 8.97 9.04
N SER A 111 -13.81 8.61 8.34
CA SER A 111 -13.74 7.57 7.31
C SER A 111 -12.82 7.99 6.17
N ALA A 112 -12.10 7.04 5.60
CA ALA A 112 -11.19 7.28 4.48
C ALA A 112 -11.28 6.17 3.43
N ASP A 113 -11.23 6.57 2.16
CA ASP A 113 -11.11 5.66 1.04
C ASP A 113 -9.64 5.28 0.79
N VAL A 114 -9.42 3.99 0.54
CA VAL A 114 -8.11 3.41 0.22
C VAL A 114 -8.21 2.54 -1.00
N TRP A 115 -7.24 2.65 -1.90
CA TRP A 115 -7.08 1.80 -3.09
C TRP A 115 -5.72 1.11 -3.07
N VAL A 116 -5.68 -0.13 -3.53
CA VAL A 116 -4.48 -0.95 -3.65
C VAL A 116 -4.46 -1.62 -5.02
N GLY A 117 -3.41 -1.38 -5.78
CA GLY A 117 -3.12 -2.07 -7.04
C GLY A 117 -1.96 -3.06 -6.88
N LEU A 118 -2.13 -4.28 -7.39
CA LEU A 118 -1.09 -5.31 -7.38
C LEU A 118 -0.55 -5.57 -8.79
N TYR A 119 0.75 -5.38 -8.98
CA TYR A 119 1.46 -5.73 -10.21
C TYR A 119 2.36 -6.93 -9.97
N ALA A 120 2.21 -7.99 -10.75
CA ALA A 120 3.10 -9.13 -10.67
C ALA A 120 4.53 -8.67 -10.98
N ASN A 121 5.46 -8.96 -10.07
CA ASN A 121 6.87 -8.68 -10.26
C ASN A 121 7.55 -10.00 -10.67
N THR A 122 7.77 -10.11 -11.98
CA THR A 122 8.38 -11.27 -12.65
C THR A 122 9.86 -11.33 -12.45
#